data_AF-A0A3N5PYS8-F1
#
_entry.id   AF-A0A3N5PYS8-F1
#
_cell.length_a   1.000
_cell.length_b   1.000
_cell.length_c   1.000
_cell.angle_alpha   90.00
_cell.angle_beta   90.00
_cell.angle_gamma   90.00
#
_symmetry.space_group_name_H-M   'P 1'
#
loop_
_entity.id
_entity.type
_entity.pdbx_description
1 polymer ?
#
loop_
_entity_poly.entity_id
_entity_poly.type
_entity_poly.pdbx_seq_one_letter_code
_entity_poly.pdbx_strand_id
1 'polypeptide(L)'
;MAGEPLISFDYWKNLQITPQDIEFLHNHLFETETPLTTRELVAVLIHERNRAERLAIQQRRQAGGRVYTPRESFQAGEGIVFPALDWKHGKVASVRAGNNPDLGEFDVLTVQMEDGDERLFASRLAAHALNEEPVSAKSDDFDPDAILRANGHALDKKLREALKNDENIVRIAGRWFPRALLIDVNVGHLNLAEAVLDMSAGEPLPTSAC
;
A
#
# COMPACT_ATOMS: atom_id res chain seq x y z
N MET A 1 6.20 -23.66 -7.27
CA MET A 1 5.96 -22.72 -8.37
C MET A 1 5.68 -21.38 -7.73
N ALA A 2 6.67 -20.48 -7.71
CA ALA A 2 6.55 -19.17 -7.08
C ALA A 2 5.54 -18.32 -7.85
N GLY A 3 4.69 -17.56 -7.14
CA GLY A 3 3.80 -16.58 -7.76
C GLY A 3 4.62 -15.47 -8.40
N GLU A 4 4.22 -15.01 -9.59
CA GLU A 4 4.89 -13.89 -10.23
C GLU A 4 4.71 -12.62 -9.37
N PRO A 5 5.77 -11.83 -9.13
CA PRO A 5 5.65 -10.61 -8.36
C PRO A 5 4.72 -9.62 -9.10
N LEU A 6 3.74 -9.06 -8.38
CA LEU A 6 2.79 -8.07 -8.91
C LEU A 6 3.48 -6.88 -9.60
N ILE A 7 4.70 -6.58 -9.17
CA ILE A 7 5.55 -5.55 -9.74
C ILE A 7 6.86 -6.21 -10.17
N SER A 8 7.14 -6.21 -11.48
CA SER A 8 8.39 -6.73 -12.02
C SER A 8 9.60 -5.98 -11.46
N PHE A 9 10.73 -6.66 -11.33
CA PHE A 9 11.99 -6.03 -10.92
C PHE A 9 12.43 -4.90 -11.86
N ASP A 10 12.15 -5.01 -13.16
CA ASP A 10 12.47 -3.98 -14.15
C ASP A 10 11.67 -2.70 -13.99
N TYR A 11 10.50 -2.76 -13.32
CA TYR A 11 9.70 -1.58 -13.01
C TYR A 11 10.49 -0.60 -12.12
N TRP A 12 11.16 -1.11 -11.08
CA TRP A 12 11.88 -0.29 -10.10
C TRP A 12 13.10 0.41 -10.71
N LYS A 13 13.75 -0.23 -11.69
CA LYS A 13 14.87 0.35 -12.43
C LYS A 13 14.45 1.62 -13.20
N ASN A 14 13.29 1.56 -13.83
CA ASN A 14 12.78 2.62 -14.69
C ASN A 14 11.79 3.56 -13.98
N LEU A 15 11.52 3.35 -12.69
CA LEU A 15 10.57 4.14 -11.92
C LEU A 15 10.88 5.64 -12.02
N GLN A 16 9.85 6.42 -12.31
CA GLN A 16 9.86 7.88 -12.24
C GLN A 16 9.08 8.30 -11.01
N ILE A 17 9.65 9.20 -10.23
CA ILE A 17 8.99 9.76 -9.05
C ILE A 17 7.95 10.76 -9.55
N THR A 18 6.69 10.55 -9.18
CA THR A 18 5.57 11.40 -9.58
C THR A 18 5.23 12.42 -8.48
N PRO A 19 4.49 13.50 -8.80
CA PRO A 19 4.03 14.44 -7.77
C PRO A 19 3.19 13.76 -6.67
N GLN A 20 2.41 12.74 -7.03
CA GLN A 20 1.62 11.95 -6.07
C GLN A 20 2.50 11.19 -5.07
N ASP A 21 3.70 10.74 -5.49
CA ASP A 21 4.65 10.12 -4.55
C ASP A 21 5.15 11.13 -3.52
N ILE A 22 5.43 12.36 -3.96
CA ILE A 22 5.92 13.43 -3.09
C ILE A 22 4.83 13.86 -2.11
N GLU A 23 3.59 14.01 -2.58
CA GLU A 23 2.44 14.29 -1.73
C GLU A 23 2.21 13.20 -0.69
N PHE A 24 2.29 11.92 -1.09
CA PHE A 24 2.19 10.81 -0.16
C PHE A 24 3.29 10.84 0.90
N LEU A 25 4.56 11.05 0.50
CA LEU A 25 5.68 11.11 1.45
C LEU A 25 5.60 12.35 2.35
N HIS A 26 5.10 13.48 1.84
CA HIS A 26 4.81 14.67 2.64
C HIS A 26 3.79 14.34 3.74
N ASN A 27 2.67 13.73 3.37
CA ASN A 27 1.62 13.34 4.31
C ASN A 27 2.15 12.32 5.33
N HIS A 28 2.94 11.34 4.89
CA HIS A 28 3.56 10.36 5.79
C HIS A 28 4.49 11.03 6.82
N LEU A 29 5.34 11.97 6.38
CA LEU A 29 6.22 12.74 7.28
C LEU A 29 5.41 13.64 8.23
N PHE A 30 4.28 14.18 7.76
CA PHE A 30 3.39 14.99 8.57
C PHE A 30 2.68 14.18 9.65
N GLU A 31 2.11 13.03 9.28
CA GLU A 31 1.39 12.14 10.21
C GLU A 31 2.31 11.48 11.24
N THR A 32 3.52 11.11 10.83
CA THR A 32 4.48 10.48 11.74
C THR A 32 5.22 11.50 12.59
N GLU A 33 5.24 12.77 12.18
CA GLU A 33 6.01 13.85 12.81
C GLU A 33 7.51 13.49 12.98
N THR A 34 8.02 12.54 12.20
CA THR A 34 9.39 12.04 12.32
C THR A 34 10.23 12.43 11.10
N PRO A 35 11.41 13.04 11.28
CA PRO A 35 12.30 13.31 10.16
C PRO A 35 12.96 12.02 9.67
N LEU A 36 12.90 11.77 8.36
CA LEU A 36 13.42 10.54 7.75
C LEU A 36 14.53 10.83 6.74
N THR A 37 15.51 9.94 6.68
CA THR A 37 16.54 9.95 5.63
C THR A 37 15.92 9.57 4.28
N THR A 38 16.57 9.95 3.18
CA THR A 38 16.11 9.56 1.84
C THR A 38 15.97 8.03 1.71
N ARG A 39 16.90 7.25 2.29
CA ARG A 39 16.85 5.78 2.24
C ARG A 39 15.63 5.21 2.97
N GLU A 40 15.27 5.78 4.12
CA GLU A 40 14.05 5.40 4.84
C GLU A 40 12.81 5.75 4.00
N LEU A 41 12.76 6.93 3.38
CA LEU A 41 11.65 7.33 2.51
C LEU A 41 11.53 6.46 1.25
N VAL A 42 12.64 5.98 0.69
CA VAL A 42 12.61 5.01 -0.42
C VAL A 42 11.93 3.71 0.02
N ALA A 43 12.21 3.22 1.22
CA ALA A 43 11.54 2.02 1.75
C ALA A 43 10.04 2.27 1.90
N VAL A 44 9.65 3.40 2.49
CA VAL A 44 8.23 3.82 2.62
C VAL A 44 7.55 3.88 1.24
N LEU A 45 8.19 4.49 0.24
CA LEU A 45 7.67 4.57 -1.12
C LEU A 45 7.48 3.19 -1.76
N ILE A 46 8.43 2.27 -1.59
CA ILE A 46 8.34 0.91 -2.13
C ILE A 46 7.12 0.18 -1.56
N HIS A 47 6.92 0.30 -0.25
CA HIS A 47 5.75 -0.27 0.43
C HIS A 47 4.43 0.32 -0.08
N GLU A 48 4.35 1.65 -0.20
CA GLU A 48 3.12 2.28 -0.68
C GLU A 48 2.81 1.93 -2.14
N ARG A 49 3.82 1.92 -3.02
CA ARG A 49 3.62 1.51 -4.41
C ARG A 49 3.13 0.07 -4.52
N ASN A 50 3.64 -0.84 -3.70
CA ASN A 50 3.14 -2.21 -3.64
C ASN A 50 1.70 -2.28 -3.11
N ARG A 51 1.39 -1.53 -2.06
CA ARG A 51 0.03 -1.43 -1.50
C ARG A 51 -0.96 -0.88 -2.53
N ALA A 52 -0.62 0.21 -3.20
CA ALA A 52 -1.43 0.85 -4.22
C ALA A 52 -1.68 -0.09 -5.41
N GLU A 53 -0.66 -0.82 -5.87
CA GLU A 53 -0.81 -1.80 -6.94
C GLU A 53 -1.72 -2.96 -6.52
N ARG A 54 -1.53 -3.51 -5.30
CA ARG A 54 -2.42 -4.54 -4.75
C ARG A 54 -3.86 -4.06 -4.71
N LEU A 55 -4.09 -2.84 -4.25
CA LEU A 55 -5.41 -2.25 -4.18
C LEU A 55 -6.01 -2.04 -5.58
N ALA A 56 -5.24 -1.54 -6.54
CA ALA A 56 -5.67 -1.36 -7.92
C ALA A 56 -6.05 -2.70 -8.58
N ILE A 57 -5.25 -3.74 -8.36
CA ILE A 57 -5.54 -5.09 -8.84
C ILE A 57 -6.79 -5.65 -8.18
N GLN A 58 -6.96 -5.48 -6.88
CA GLN A 58 -8.17 -5.88 -6.17
C GLN A 58 -9.41 -5.16 -6.73
N GLN A 59 -9.32 -3.85 -6.94
CA GLN A 59 -10.41 -3.06 -7.53
C GLN A 59 -10.74 -3.49 -8.95
N ARG A 60 -9.73 -3.73 -9.80
CA ARG A 60 -9.95 -4.25 -11.17
C ARG A 60 -10.59 -5.63 -11.16
N ARG A 61 -10.16 -6.51 -10.25
CA ARG A 61 -10.72 -7.85 -10.11
C ARG A 61 -12.18 -7.81 -9.61
N GLN A 62 -12.51 -6.88 -8.71
CA GLN A 62 -13.88 -6.65 -8.25
C GLN A 62 -14.74 -5.85 -9.23
N ALA A 63 -14.12 -5.17 -10.21
CA ALA A 63 -14.85 -4.44 -11.24
C ALA A 63 -15.57 -5.44 -12.16
N GLY A 64 -16.84 -5.15 -12.45
CA GLY A 64 -17.63 -5.90 -13.44
C GLY A 64 -18.52 -7.02 -12.89
N GLY A 65 -18.57 -7.26 -11.59
CA GLY A 65 -19.52 -8.23 -11.03
C GLY A 65 -19.47 -8.33 -9.51
N ARG A 66 -20.50 -8.95 -8.92
CA ARG A 66 -20.56 -9.26 -7.50
C ARG A 66 -19.64 -10.44 -7.19
N VAL A 67 -18.90 -10.39 -6.09
CA VAL A 67 -18.04 -11.52 -5.69
C VAL A 67 -18.90 -12.72 -5.33
N TYR A 68 -18.63 -13.87 -5.94
CA TYR A 68 -19.32 -15.11 -5.65
C TYR A 68 -19.04 -15.56 -4.22
N THR A 69 -20.09 -15.72 -3.43
CA THR A 69 -20.04 -16.44 -2.16
C THR A 69 -21.21 -17.44 -2.10
N PRO A 70 -20.97 -18.72 -1.77
CA PRO A 70 -22.02 -19.74 -1.77
C PRO A 70 -23.23 -19.43 -0.89
N ARG A 71 -23.07 -18.65 0.19
CA ARG A 71 -24.19 -18.22 1.06
C ARG A 71 -25.15 -17.24 0.40
N GLU A 72 -24.69 -16.48 -0.59
CA GLU A 72 -25.50 -15.45 -1.22
C GLU A 72 -26.46 -16.03 -2.26
N SER A 73 -27.50 -15.27 -2.58
CA SER A 73 -28.43 -15.53 -3.69
C SER A 73 -28.09 -14.63 -4.88
N PHE A 74 -28.25 -15.16 -6.08
CA PHE A 74 -27.97 -14.45 -7.34
C PHE A 74 -29.16 -14.56 -8.28
N GLN A 75 -29.22 -13.68 -9.28
CA GLN A 75 -30.29 -13.65 -10.27
C GLN A 75 -29.76 -13.87 -11.69
N ALA A 76 -30.60 -14.41 -12.58
CA ALA A 76 -30.27 -14.54 -13.99
C ALA A 76 -29.97 -13.15 -14.59
N GLY A 77 -28.88 -13.05 -15.33
CA GLY A 77 -28.36 -11.81 -15.89
C GLY A 77 -27.29 -11.11 -15.05
N GLU A 78 -27.08 -11.51 -13.80
CA GLU A 78 -26.11 -10.90 -12.91
C GLU A 78 -24.66 -11.28 -13.29
N GLY A 79 -23.75 -10.30 -13.23
CA GLY A 79 -22.31 -10.52 -13.39
C GLY A 79 -21.68 -10.92 -12.06
N ILE A 80 -20.92 -12.01 -12.06
CA ILE A 80 -20.30 -12.61 -10.88
C ILE A 80 -18.80 -12.76 -11.12
N VAL A 81 -18.01 -12.53 -10.08
CA VAL A 81 -16.55 -12.76 -10.08
C VAL A 81 -16.23 -13.91 -9.13
N PHE A 82 -15.34 -14.82 -9.54
CA PHE A 82 -14.97 -16.02 -8.78
C PHE A 82 -13.52 -15.96 -8.28
N PRO A 83 -13.27 -15.50 -7.04
CA PRO A 83 -11.90 -15.40 -6.53
C PRO A 83 -11.19 -16.77 -6.45
N ALA A 84 -11.93 -17.83 -6.10
CA ALA A 84 -11.40 -19.20 -6.02
C ALA A 84 -11.03 -19.79 -7.40
N LEU A 85 -11.45 -19.16 -8.49
CA LEU A 85 -11.12 -19.53 -9.87
C LEU A 85 -10.23 -18.44 -10.50
N ASP A 86 -9.21 -17.99 -9.77
CA ASP A 86 -8.26 -16.96 -10.22
C ASP A 86 -8.94 -15.66 -10.70
N TRP A 87 -10.02 -15.27 -10.02
CA TRP A 87 -10.79 -14.05 -10.31
C TRP A 87 -11.47 -14.01 -11.68
N LYS A 88 -11.77 -15.18 -12.26
CA LYS A 88 -12.56 -15.28 -13.48
C LYS A 88 -13.92 -14.61 -13.36
N HIS A 89 -14.37 -14.01 -14.45
CA HIS A 89 -15.71 -13.42 -14.58
C HIS A 89 -16.69 -14.41 -15.19
N GLY A 90 -17.95 -14.30 -14.79
CA GLY A 90 -19.05 -15.05 -15.36
C GLY A 90 -20.37 -14.31 -15.25
N LYS A 91 -21.37 -14.74 -16.03
CA LYS A 91 -22.72 -14.20 -16.00
C LYS A 91 -23.72 -15.32 -15.70
N VAL A 92 -24.62 -15.10 -14.74
CA VAL A 92 -25.66 -16.07 -14.41
C VAL A 92 -26.60 -16.21 -15.61
N ALA A 93 -26.64 -17.39 -16.22
CA ALA A 93 -27.57 -17.73 -17.28
C ALA A 93 -28.94 -18.13 -16.73
N SER A 94 -28.97 -18.93 -15.65
CA SER A 94 -30.21 -19.34 -14.98
C SER A 94 -29.98 -19.76 -13.53
N VAL A 95 -31.06 -19.81 -12.76
CA VAL A 95 -31.08 -20.25 -11.35
C VAL A 95 -32.20 -21.27 -11.18
N ARG A 96 -31.91 -22.39 -10.52
CA ARG A 96 -32.89 -23.44 -10.20
C ARG A 96 -32.72 -23.93 -8.78
N ALA A 97 -33.78 -24.42 -8.15
CA ALA A 97 -33.68 -25.04 -6.84
C ALA A 97 -32.83 -26.33 -6.92
N GLY A 98 -31.88 -26.45 -6.00
CA GLY A 98 -31.13 -27.66 -5.73
C GLY A 98 -32.00 -28.72 -5.08
N ASN A 99 -31.69 -29.98 -5.33
CA ASN A 99 -32.37 -31.11 -4.71
C ASN A 99 -31.32 -32.04 -4.10
N ASN A 100 -31.03 -31.84 -2.81
CA ASN A 100 -30.19 -32.74 -2.04
C ASN A 100 -30.80 -32.93 -0.63
N PRO A 101 -31.26 -34.15 -0.29
CA PRO A 101 -31.81 -34.46 1.04
C PRO A 101 -30.86 -34.13 2.21
N ASP A 102 -29.55 -34.17 1.97
CA ASP A 102 -28.54 -34.03 3.02
C ASP A 102 -28.11 -32.57 3.27
N LEU A 103 -28.35 -31.65 2.33
CA LEU A 103 -27.83 -30.26 2.36
C LEU A 103 -28.90 -29.18 2.56
N GLY A 104 -30.16 -29.55 2.74
CA GLY A 104 -31.26 -28.59 2.92
C GLY A 104 -31.58 -27.80 1.65
N GLU A 105 -32.20 -26.63 1.81
CA GLU A 105 -32.55 -25.74 0.68
C GLU A 105 -31.30 -25.00 0.16
N PHE A 106 -30.98 -25.19 -1.11
CA PHE A 106 -29.96 -24.42 -1.83
C PHE A 106 -30.39 -24.24 -3.28
N ASP A 107 -29.77 -23.30 -3.98
CA ASP A 107 -29.99 -23.04 -5.40
C ASP A 107 -28.78 -23.47 -6.21
N VAL A 108 -28.99 -23.85 -7.47
CA VAL A 108 -27.95 -24.13 -8.47
C VAL A 108 -28.00 -23.03 -9.52
N LEU A 109 -26.90 -22.30 -9.64
CA LEU A 109 -26.64 -21.30 -10.66
C LEU A 109 -26.03 -21.99 -11.88
N THR A 110 -26.55 -21.71 -13.06
CA THR A 110 -25.83 -21.94 -14.32
C THR A 110 -25.14 -20.65 -14.70
N VAL A 111 -23.82 -20.66 -14.84
CA VAL A 111 -23.00 -19.47 -15.10
C VAL A 111 -22.23 -19.66 -16.40
N GLN A 112 -22.40 -18.70 -17.30
CA GLN A 112 -21.59 -18.58 -18.51
C GLN A 112 -20.30 -17.85 -18.14
N MET A 113 -19.19 -18.58 -18.18
CA MET A 113 -17.86 -18.06 -17.87
C MET A 113 -17.29 -17.25 -19.04
N GLU A 114 -16.34 -16.36 -18.75
CA GLU A 114 -15.67 -15.52 -19.77
C GLU A 114 -14.84 -16.31 -20.78
N ASP A 115 -14.38 -17.52 -20.42
CA ASP A 115 -13.66 -18.44 -21.31
C ASP A 115 -14.59 -19.20 -22.27
N GLY A 116 -15.90 -18.96 -22.19
CA GLY A 116 -16.92 -19.62 -23.01
C GLY A 116 -17.48 -20.90 -22.39
N ASP A 117 -16.92 -21.39 -21.28
CA ASP A 117 -17.43 -22.56 -20.59
C ASP A 117 -18.75 -22.24 -19.85
N GLU A 118 -19.67 -23.20 -19.82
CA GLU A 118 -20.80 -23.17 -18.89
C GLU A 118 -20.47 -24.00 -17.65
N ARG A 119 -20.64 -23.41 -16.46
CA ARG A 119 -20.34 -24.08 -15.18
C ARG A 119 -21.50 -23.93 -14.20
N LEU A 120 -21.67 -24.94 -13.35
CA LEU A 120 -22.68 -24.96 -12.31
C LEU A 120 -22.07 -24.59 -10.96
N PHE A 121 -22.75 -23.71 -10.22
CA PHE A 121 -22.33 -23.26 -8.89
C PHE A 121 -23.51 -23.35 -7.92
N ALA A 122 -23.25 -23.63 -6.65
CA ALA A 122 -24.30 -23.64 -5.63
C ALA A 122 -24.44 -22.26 -4.97
N SER A 123 -25.66 -21.86 -4.63
CA SER A 123 -25.97 -20.61 -3.93
C SER A 123 -26.94 -20.86 -2.79
N ARG A 124 -27.06 -19.91 -1.86
CA ARG A 124 -27.83 -20.06 -0.60
C ARG A 124 -27.35 -21.18 0.32
N LEU A 125 -26.10 -21.61 0.20
CA LEU A 125 -25.46 -22.53 1.13
C LEU A 125 -24.84 -21.75 2.30
N ALA A 126 -25.55 -21.69 3.43
CA ALA A 126 -25.10 -20.96 4.62
C ALA A 126 -23.77 -21.52 5.17
N ALA A 127 -23.61 -22.84 5.21
CA ALA A 127 -22.39 -23.51 5.65
C ALA A 127 -21.56 -24.00 4.45
N HIS A 128 -20.47 -23.29 4.15
CA HIS A 128 -19.53 -23.66 3.09
C HIS A 128 -18.15 -23.04 3.37
N ALA A 129 -17.06 -23.75 3.09
CA ALA A 129 -15.69 -23.26 3.36
C ALA A 129 -15.40 -21.90 2.68
N LEU A 130 -15.84 -21.75 1.42
CA LEU A 130 -15.73 -20.50 0.66
C LEU A 130 -16.55 -19.31 1.22
N ASN A 131 -17.39 -19.51 2.26
CA ASN A 131 -18.06 -18.39 2.94
C ASN A 131 -17.17 -17.72 3.99
N GLU A 132 -16.18 -18.46 4.52
CA GLU A 132 -15.32 -18.02 5.62
C GLU A 132 -13.90 -17.70 5.15
N GLU A 133 -13.47 -18.22 4.00
CA GLU A 133 -12.16 -17.90 3.44
C GLU A 133 -12.15 -16.51 2.79
N PRO A 134 -11.42 -15.53 3.34
CA PRO A 134 -10.97 -14.42 2.52
C PRO A 134 -10.07 -15.08 1.47
N VAL A 135 -10.53 -15.15 0.21
CA VAL A 135 -9.76 -15.78 -0.85
C VAL A 135 -8.44 -15.04 -0.96
N SER A 136 -7.44 -15.63 -0.32
CA SER A 136 -6.08 -15.11 -0.31
C SER A 136 -5.61 -15.28 -1.74
N ALA A 137 -5.56 -14.17 -2.48
CA ALA A 137 -4.66 -14.09 -3.60
C ALA A 137 -3.33 -14.59 -3.07
N LYS A 138 -2.85 -15.73 -3.62
CA LYS A 138 -1.59 -16.37 -3.26
C LYS A 138 -0.60 -15.28 -2.90
N SER A 139 0.00 -15.37 -1.72
CA SER A 139 0.93 -14.35 -1.24
C SER A 139 2.01 -14.13 -2.28
N ASP A 140 1.89 -13.04 -3.03
CA ASP A 140 2.88 -12.65 -4.03
C ASP A 140 4.20 -12.40 -3.30
N ASP A 141 5.30 -12.95 -3.81
CA ASP A 141 6.66 -12.78 -3.30
C ASP A 141 7.06 -11.29 -3.43
N PHE A 142 6.63 -10.49 -2.46
CA PHE A 142 7.06 -9.11 -2.31
C PHE A 142 8.20 -9.08 -1.29
N ASP A 143 9.43 -9.02 -1.79
CA ASP A 143 10.63 -8.81 -0.99
C ASP A 143 11.12 -7.35 -1.15
N PRO A 144 10.71 -6.44 -0.25
CA PRO A 144 11.15 -5.04 -0.31
C PRO A 144 12.66 -4.90 -0.09
N ASP A 145 13.29 -5.82 0.66
CA ASP A 145 14.73 -5.78 0.92
C ASP A 145 15.54 -6.15 -0.34
N ALA A 146 15.05 -7.11 -1.15
CA ALA A 146 15.65 -7.39 -2.45
C ALA A 146 15.61 -6.17 -3.39
N ILE A 147 14.47 -5.46 -3.42
CA ILE A 147 14.31 -4.24 -4.23
C ILE A 147 15.26 -3.15 -3.73
N LEU A 148 15.33 -2.93 -2.42
CA LEU A 148 16.24 -1.95 -1.81
C LEU A 148 17.71 -2.27 -2.08
N ARG A 149 18.13 -3.54 -1.97
CA ARG A 149 19.51 -3.96 -2.26
C ARG A 149 19.89 -3.70 -3.71
N ALA A 150 18.99 -3.97 -4.63
CA ALA A 150 19.29 -3.86 -6.04
C ALA A 150 19.13 -2.45 -6.62
N ASN A 151 18.14 -1.69 -6.17
CA ASN A 151 17.72 -0.44 -6.80
C ASN A 151 17.76 0.76 -5.84
N GLY A 152 18.03 0.54 -4.55
CA GLY A 152 17.98 1.56 -3.52
C GLY A 152 18.86 2.78 -3.81
N HIS A 153 20.06 2.60 -4.39
CA HIS A 153 20.93 3.74 -4.70
C HIS A 153 20.36 4.63 -5.82
N ALA A 154 19.82 4.02 -6.87
CA ALA A 154 19.21 4.76 -7.98
C ALA A 154 17.92 5.46 -7.53
N LEU A 155 17.10 4.78 -6.71
CA LEU A 155 15.88 5.34 -6.13
C LEU A 155 16.18 6.46 -5.14
N ASP A 156 17.22 6.35 -4.31
CA ASP A 156 17.66 7.42 -3.40
C ASP A 156 18.00 8.69 -4.18
N LYS A 157 18.77 8.56 -5.26
CA LYS A 157 19.14 9.73 -6.09
C LYS A 157 17.92 10.39 -6.70
N LYS A 158 17.04 9.61 -7.35
CA LYS A 158 15.81 10.12 -7.98
C LYS A 158 14.89 10.80 -6.94
N LEU A 159 14.66 10.14 -5.81
CA LEU A 159 13.78 10.67 -4.77
C LEU A 159 14.35 11.94 -4.13
N ARG A 160 15.67 11.97 -3.88
CA ARG A 160 16.34 13.16 -3.37
C ARG A 160 16.23 14.35 -4.31
N GLU A 161 16.37 14.14 -5.61
CA GLU A 161 16.21 15.19 -6.62
C GLU A 161 14.76 15.70 -6.66
N ALA A 162 13.78 14.79 -6.59
CA ALA A 162 12.37 15.15 -6.56
C ALA A 162 11.98 15.94 -5.29
N LEU A 163 12.38 15.48 -4.10
CA LEU A 163 12.10 16.14 -2.82
C LEU A 163 12.77 17.52 -2.70
N LYS A 164 13.93 17.73 -3.33
CA LYS A 164 14.59 19.05 -3.36
C LYS A 164 13.79 20.11 -4.10
N ASN A 165 12.97 19.69 -5.07
CA ASN A 165 12.17 20.60 -5.88
C ASN A 165 10.81 20.92 -5.23
N ASP A 166 10.51 20.31 -4.09
CA ASP A 166 9.28 20.56 -3.34
C ASP A 166 9.52 21.62 -2.25
N GLU A 167 8.64 22.62 -2.17
CA GLU A 167 8.76 23.75 -1.23
C GLU A 167 8.21 23.44 0.18
N ASN A 168 7.48 22.34 0.32
CA ASN A 168 6.80 21.95 1.56
C ASN A 168 7.65 21.00 2.41
N ILE A 169 8.68 20.38 1.83
CA ILE A 169 9.61 19.50 2.54
C ILE A 169 11.00 20.14 2.58
N VAL A 170 11.58 20.23 3.78
CA VAL A 170 12.94 20.72 3.98
C VAL A 170 13.89 19.58 4.35
N ARG A 171 15.19 19.80 4.15
CA ARG A 171 16.23 18.86 4.57
C ARG A 171 17.10 19.45 5.67
N ILE A 172 17.10 18.83 6.85
CA ILE A 172 17.87 19.24 8.04
C ILE A 172 18.73 18.05 8.50
N ALA A 173 20.02 18.27 8.70
CA ALA A 173 20.97 17.22 9.13
C ALA A 173 20.90 15.92 8.30
N GLY A 174 20.61 16.04 7.00
CA GLY A 174 20.50 14.91 6.09
C GLY A 174 19.16 14.16 6.10
N ARG A 175 18.20 14.58 6.94
CA ARG A 175 16.84 14.04 7.06
C ARG A 175 15.83 15.04 6.50
N TRP A 176 14.70 14.54 6.01
CA TRP A 176 13.62 15.30 5.42
C TRP A 176 12.50 15.51 6.44
N PHE A 177 11.90 16.70 6.43
CA PHE A 177 10.87 17.07 7.39
C PHE A 177 9.87 18.06 6.77
N PRO A 178 8.58 18.01 7.14
CA PRO A 178 7.59 18.96 6.65
C PRO A 178 7.87 20.37 7.18
N ARG A 179 7.89 21.36 6.29
CA ARG A 179 8.13 22.77 6.64
C ARG A 179 7.03 23.30 7.56
N ALA A 180 5.80 22.83 7.41
CA ALA A 180 4.66 23.23 8.23
C ALA A 180 4.78 22.84 9.72
N LEU A 181 5.58 21.82 10.05
CA LEU A 181 5.82 21.39 11.44
C LEU A 181 7.02 22.09 12.07
N LEU A 182 7.76 22.90 11.29
CA LEU A 182 8.76 23.77 11.88
C LEU A 182 8.03 24.88 12.63
N ILE A 183 8.18 24.90 13.94
CA ILE A 183 7.80 26.06 14.75
C ILE A 183 8.61 27.23 14.19
N ASP A 184 7.93 28.31 13.81
CA ASP A 184 8.58 29.59 13.56
C ASP A 184 9.37 29.93 14.84
N VAL A 185 10.69 29.75 14.79
CA VAL A 185 11.58 30.29 15.81
C VAL A 185 11.60 31.78 15.57
N ASN A 186 10.53 32.45 16.01
CA ASN A 186 10.51 33.89 16.16
C ASN A 186 11.72 34.23 17.01
N VAL A 187 12.49 35.23 16.56
CA VAL A 187 13.80 35.64 17.05
C VAL A 187 13.87 35.84 18.59
N GLY A 188 12.72 35.87 19.28
CA GLY A 188 12.60 35.87 20.74
C GLY A 188 13.05 34.59 21.48
N HIS A 189 13.20 33.43 20.83
CA HIS A 189 13.75 32.23 21.48
C HIS A 189 15.28 32.17 21.49
N LEU A 190 15.96 33.00 20.68
CA LEU A 190 17.42 33.09 20.68
C LEU A 190 17.96 33.65 22.02
N ASN A 191 17.22 34.60 22.60
CA ASN A 191 17.55 35.24 23.88
C ASN A 191 17.50 34.27 25.07
N LEU A 192 16.78 33.16 24.95
CA LEU A 192 16.58 32.19 26.05
C LEU A 192 17.65 31.09 26.06
N ALA A 193 18.24 30.76 24.91
CA ALA A 193 19.41 29.88 24.83
C ALA A 193 20.70 30.60 25.27
N GLU A 194 20.83 31.90 25.00
CA GLU A 194 21.95 32.71 25.52
C GLU A 194 21.81 33.01 27.02
N ALA A 195 20.61 33.28 27.54
CA ALA A 195 20.41 33.55 28.97
C ALA A 195 20.72 32.34 29.88
N VAL A 196 20.59 31.11 29.39
CA VAL A 196 20.98 29.90 30.15
C VAL A 196 22.51 29.71 30.14
N LEU A 197 23.21 30.19 29.11
CA LEU A 197 24.68 30.19 29.07
C LEU A 197 25.30 31.32 29.91
N ASP A 198 24.61 32.46 30.04
CA ASP A 198 25.04 33.60 30.87
C ASP A 198 24.85 33.40 32.37
N MET A 199 24.05 32.41 32.80
CA MET A 199 23.91 32.04 34.22
C MET A 199 24.94 31.01 34.69
N SER A 200 25.72 30.41 33.78
CA SER A 200 26.96 29.68 34.10
C SER A 200 28.15 30.64 34.01
N ALA A 201 28.33 31.43 35.06
CA ALA A 201 29.39 32.40 35.27
C ALA A 201 30.70 32.09 34.54
N GLY A 202 31.03 32.96 33.58
CA GLY A 202 32.34 33.03 32.97
C GLY A 202 33.41 33.39 34.01
N GLU A 203 34.07 32.38 34.56
CA GLU A 203 35.39 32.54 35.17
C GLU A 203 36.47 32.19 34.12
N PRO A 204 37.40 33.13 33.82
CA PRO A 204 38.53 32.82 32.96
C PRO A 204 39.51 31.89 33.69
N LEU A 205 39.87 30.78 33.06
CA LEU A 205 40.95 29.91 33.54
C LEU A 205 42.29 30.70 33.51
N PRO A 206 43.02 30.80 34.63
CA PRO A 206 44.31 31.50 34.64
C PRO A 206 45.36 30.72 33.86
N THR A 207 45.98 31.39 32.90
CA THR A 207 47.25 31.00 32.29
C THR A 207 48.37 31.15 33.31
N SER A 208 48.72 30.05 33.99
CA SER A 208 49.98 29.95 34.71
C SER A 208 50.97 29.19 33.84
N ALA A 209 52.00 29.90 33.40
CA ALA A 209 53.20 29.34 32.83
C ALA A 209 53.93 28.47 33.87
N CYS A 210 54.21 27.21 33.52
CA CYS A 210 55.47 26.46 33.70
C CYS A 210 55.31 25.05 33.11
#